data_AF-A0A964VJJ8-F1
#
_entry.id   AF-A0A964VJJ8-F1
#
_cell.length_a   1.000
_cell.length_b   1.000
_cell.length_c   1.000
_cell.angle_alpha   90.00
_cell.angle_beta   90.00
_cell.angle_gamma   90.00
#
_symmetry.space_group_name_H-M   'P 1'
#
loop_
_entity.id
_entity.type
_entity.pdbx_description
1 polymer ?
#
loop_
_entity_poly.entity_id
_entity_poly.type
_entity_poly.pdbx_seq_one_letter_code
_entity_poly.pdbx_strand_id
1 'polypeptide(L)'
;MAVGFPRQGAVPYLFLLLVLLVFHVRSLGNGFHYDDEHSLLKNPHVRSLEALPSFFTDARTFSENPTYAMYRPLVVVTYAFNYALSGYTARGYLAFNLAIHCLATLLVFHLLGQLSFARFPALAGALLFGLHPARLRWSIISAAAPNPWPGFSAYRPFRLICIRWTHRPAGYGSPCPFWPSPWGC
;
A
#
# COMPACT_ATOMS: atom_id res chain seq x y z
N MET A 1 -32.44 -18.60 22.62
CA MET A 1 -32.62 -17.36 21.84
C MET A 1 -31.74 -17.48 20.61
N ALA A 2 -32.32 -17.56 19.40
CA ALA A 2 -31.52 -17.55 18.18
C ALA A 2 -30.98 -16.12 18.00
N VAL A 3 -29.65 -15.96 18.02
CA VAL A 3 -29.01 -14.69 17.65
C VAL A 3 -29.22 -14.53 16.15
N GLY A 4 -30.33 -13.91 15.77
CA GLY A 4 -30.65 -13.61 14.37
C GLY A 4 -29.72 -12.52 13.88
N PHE A 5 -28.62 -12.88 13.23
CA PHE A 5 -27.75 -11.89 12.59
C PHE A 5 -28.57 -11.11 11.56
N PRO A 6 -28.57 -9.77 11.59
CA PRO A 6 -29.25 -8.99 10.58
C PRO A 6 -28.62 -9.29 9.22
N ARG A 7 -29.38 -9.93 8.31
CA ARG A 7 -28.95 -10.12 6.92
C ARG A 7 -28.64 -8.75 6.33
N GLN A 8 -27.37 -8.51 6.03
CA GLN A 8 -26.93 -7.33 5.30
C GLN A 8 -27.29 -7.51 3.83
N GLY A 9 -28.01 -6.56 3.23
CA GLY A 9 -28.27 -6.58 1.79
C GLY A 9 -27.00 -6.31 0.98
N ALA A 10 -27.03 -6.55 -0.33
CA ALA A 10 -25.88 -6.31 -1.22
C ALA A 10 -25.55 -4.81 -1.40
N VAL A 11 -26.54 -3.93 -1.24
CA VAL A 11 -26.40 -2.47 -1.42
C VAL A 11 -25.25 -1.84 -0.63
N PRO A 12 -25.11 -2.04 0.70
CA PRO A 12 -23.98 -1.48 1.45
C PRO A 12 -22.62 -2.02 0.99
N TYR A 13 -22.53 -3.26 0.54
CA TYR A 13 -21.27 -3.81 -0.01
C TYR A 13 -20.88 -3.10 -1.31
N LEU A 14 -21.85 -2.91 -2.22
CA LEU A 14 -21.62 -2.17 -3.47
C LEU A 14 -21.25 -0.71 -3.21
N PHE A 15 -21.92 -0.07 -2.24
CA PHE A 15 -21.59 1.28 -1.83
C PHE A 15 -20.16 1.40 -1.29
N LEU A 16 -19.75 0.51 -0.37
CA LEU A 16 -18.39 0.48 0.16
C LEU A 16 -17.36 0.26 -0.95
N LEU A 17 -17.62 -0.70 -1.84
CA LEU A 17 -16.73 -0.98 -2.96
C LEU A 17 -16.56 0.24 -3.87
N LEU A 18 -17.66 0.91 -4.23
CA LEU A 18 -17.63 2.09 -5.09
C LEU A 18 -16.86 3.24 -4.43
N VAL A 19 -17.10 3.50 -3.14
CA VAL A 19 -16.37 4.53 -2.38
C VAL A 19 -14.87 4.22 -2.37
N LEU A 20 -14.48 2.98 -2.07
CA LEU A 20 -13.06 2.60 -2.06
C LEU A 20 -12.41 2.76 -3.44
N LEU A 21 -13.09 2.32 -4.50
CA LEU A 21 -12.56 2.48 -5.85
C LEU A 21 -12.39 3.96 -6.21
N VAL A 22 -13.37 4.82 -5.95
CA VAL A 22 -13.27 6.25 -6.27
C VAL A 22 -12.09 6.92 -5.54
N PHE A 23 -11.88 6.59 -4.27
CA PHE A 23 -10.82 7.20 -3.47
C PHE A 23 -9.42 6.65 -3.80
N HIS A 24 -9.31 5.38 -4.19
CA HIS A 24 -8.00 4.72 -4.39
C HIS A 24 -7.63 4.46 -5.85
N VAL A 25 -8.54 4.58 -6.83
CA VAL A 25 -8.23 4.27 -8.25
C VAL A 25 -7.10 5.13 -8.81
N ARG A 26 -6.99 6.39 -8.37
CA ARG A 26 -5.91 7.29 -8.81
C ARG A 26 -4.54 6.80 -8.36
N SER A 27 -4.49 6.01 -7.30
CA SER A 27 -3.24 5.48 -6.77
C SER A 27 -2.61 4.42 -7.67
N LEU A 28 -3.39 3.81 -8.58
CA LEU A 28 -2.87 2.90 -9.61
C LEU A 28 -1.94 3.60 -10.61
N GLY A 29 -1.96 4.94 -10.68
CA GLY A 29 -1.03 5.71 -11.49
C GLY A 29 0.37 5.87 -10.88
N ASN A 30 0.57 5.43 -9.64
CA ASN A 30 1.82 5.60 -8.92
C ASN A 30 2.88 4.54 -9.31
N GLY A 31 4.13 4.82 -9.00
CA GLY A 31 5.26 3.91 -9.17
C GLY A 31 5.76 3.31 -7.85
N PHE A 32 6.78 2.47 -7.93
CA PHE A 32 7.49 1.95 -6.77
C PHE A 32 8.27 3.06 -6.05
N HIS A 33 8.29 3.03 -4.72
CA HIS A 33 8.99 4.04 -3.93
C HIS A 33 9.39 3.54 -2.54
N TYR A 34 10.30 4.26 -1.88
CA TYR A 34 10.83 3.94 -0.55
C TYR A 34 11.33 2.49 -0.46
N ASP A 35 10.68 1.68 0.37
CA ASP A 35 11.10 0.33 0.73
C ASP A 35 10.94 -0.64 -0.45
N ASP A 36 10.17 -0.30 -1.48
CA ASP A 36 9.96 -1.15 -2.67
C ASP A 36 11.29 -1.42 -3.40
N GLU A 37 12.26 -0.51 -3.33
CA GLU A 37 13.54 -0.67 -4.02
C GLU A 37 14.31 -1.88 -3.47
N HIS A 38 14.56 -1.90 -2.16
CA HIS A 38 15.37 -2.94 -1.52
C HIS A 38 14.58 -4.23 -1.21
N SER A 39 13.25 -4.14 -1.11
CA SER A 39 12.39 -5.28 -0.75
C SER A 39 11.77 -5.99 -1.95
N LEU A 40 11.61 -5.30 -3.09
CA LEU A 40 11.01 -5.86 -4.30
C LEU A 40 11.95 -5.77 -5.51
N LEU A 41 12.39 -4.58 -5.92
CA LEU A 41 13.12 -4.40 -7.18
C LEU A 41 14.51 -5.05 -7.18
N LYS A 42 15.26 -4.82 -6.10
CA LYS A 42 16.62 -5.36 -5.91
C LYS A 42 16.64 -6.70 -5.20
N ASN A 43 15.52 -7.15 -4.64
CA ASN A 43 15.46 -8.41 -3.91
C ASN A 43 15.43 -9.59 -4.89
N PRO A 44 16.43 -10.50 -4.89
CA PRO A 44 16.39 -11.68 -5.76
C PRO A 44 15.39 -12.74 -5.27
N HIS A 45 15.05 -12.77 -3.98
CA HIS A 45 14.23 -13.82 -3.38
C HIS A 45 12.78 -13.83 -3.87
N VAL A 46 12.26 -12.68 -4.33
CA VAL A 46 10.89 -12.56 -4.84
C VAL A 46 10.72 -13.02 -6.29
N ARG A 47 11.80 -13.40 -6.98
CA ARG A 47 11.75 -13.73 -8.42
C ARG A 47 11.33 -15.17 -8.71
N SER A 48 11.32 -16.04 -7.70
CA SER A 48 10.90 -17.44 -7.84
C SER A 48 9.94 -17.86 -6.73
N LEU A 49 8.98 -18.71 -7.08
CA LEU A 49 8.09 -19.36 -6.12
C LEU A 49 8.71 -20.61 -5.48
N GLU A 50 9.85 -21.08 -5.99
CA GLU A 50 10.56 -22.24 -5.44
C GLU A 50 11.09 -21.97 -4.03
N ALA A 51 11.38 -20.70 -3.72
CA ALA A 51 11.84 -20.25 -2.41
C ALA A 51 10.70 -20.08 -1.37
N LEU A 52 9.46 -20.47 -1.66
CA LEU A 52 8.32 -20.27 -0.75
C LEU A 52 8.56 -20.78 0.69
N PRO A 53 9.15 -21.97 0.93
CA PRO A 53 9.42 -22.41 2.30
C PRO A 53 10.40 -21.51 3.04
N SER A 54 11.39 -20.94 2.33
CA SER A 54 12.43 -20.12 2.96
C SER A 54 11.90 -18.77 3.44
N PHE A 55 10.80 -18.27 2.87
CA PHE A 55 10.15 -17.04 3.32
C PHE A 55 9.63 -17.13 4.76
N PHE A 56 9.27 -18.33 5.21
CA PHE A 56 8.76 -18.58 6.57
C PHE A 56 9.87 -18.94 7.57
N THR A 57 11.09 -19.21 7.10
CA THR A 57 12.20 -19.62 7.96
C THR A 57 13.30 -18.56 8.06
N ASP A 58 13.49 -17.72 7.03
CA ASP A 58 14.57 -16.72 6.99
C ASP A 58 14.03 -15.30 6.77
N ALA A 59 14.19 -14.46 7.79
CA ALA A 59 13.79 -13.05 7.77
C ALA A 59 14.61 -12.20 6.76
N ARG A 60 15.77 -12.68 6.30
CA ARG A 60 16.59 -11.99 5.29
C ARG A 60 15.95 -11.99 3.92
N THR A 61 15.00 -12.89 3.66
CA THR A 61 14.26 -12.95 2.38
C THR A 61 13.45 -11.69 2.07
N PHE A 62 13.19 -10.84 3.07
CA PHE A 62 12.43 -9.60 2.88
C PHE A 62 13.22 -8.51 2.12
N SER A 63 14.54 -8.50 2.19
CA SER A 63 15.34 -7.44 1.57
C SER A 63 16.67 -7.95 1.04
N GLU A 64 17.15 -7.34 -0.04
CA GLU A 64 18.54 -7.46 -0.48
C GLU A 64 19.56 -7.14 0.63
N ASN A 65 19.29 -6.14 1.48
CA ASN A 65 20.21 -5.72 2.54
C ASN A 65 19.85 -6.40 3.87
N PRO A 66 20.75 -7.22 4.46
CA PRO A 66 20.50 -7.91 5.73
C PRO A 66 20.23 -6.96 6.91
N THR A 67 20.69 -5.72 6.84
CA THR A 67 20.44 -4.68 7.86
C THR A 67 18.95 -4.30 7.95
N TYR A 68 18.22 -4.48 6.84
CA TYR A 68 16.76 -4.26 6.76
C TYR A 68 15.97 -5.57 6.80
N ALA A 69 16.57 -6.67 7.27
CA ALA A 69 15.87 -7.94 7.42
C ALA A 69 14.68 -7.79 8.38
N MET A 70 13.50 -8.22 7.94
CA MET A 70 12.28 -8.18 8.73
C MET A 70 11.47 -9.45 8.48
N TYR A 71 10.92 -10.04 9.54
CA TYR A 71 10.09 -11.22 9.41
C TYR A 71 8.69 -10.85 8.90
N ARG A 72 8.53 -10.84 7.57
CA ARG A 72 7.27 -10.51 6.87
C ARG A 72 6.93 -11.53 5.77
N PRO A 73 6.81 -12.83 6.11
CA PRO A 73 6.64 -13.92 5.14
C PRO A 73 5.50 -13.68 4.15
N LEU A 74 4.33 -13.26 4.64
CA LEU A 74 3.15 -13.04 3.80
C LEU A 74 3.35 -11.92 2.77
N VAL A 75 4.19 -10.91 3.08
CA VAL A 75 4.50 -9.82 2.15
C VAL A 75 5.39 -10.34 1.03
N VAL A 76 6.43 -11.11 1.37
CA VAL A 76 7.37 -11.70 0.39
C VAL A 76 6.64 -12.70 -0.52
N VAL A 77 5.76 -13.54 0.04
CA VAL A 77 4.88 -14.43 -0.74
C VAL A 77 4.03 -13.64 -1.72
N THR A 78 3.41 -12.55 -1.26
CA THR A 78 2.57 -11.69 -2.09
C THR A 78 3.38 -11.02 -3.21
N TYR A 79 4.62 -10.60 -2.93
CA TYR A 79 5.51 -10.05 -3.93
C TYR A 79 5.92 -11.08 -4.98
N ALA A 80 6.29 -12.28 -4.57
CA ALA A 80 6.65 -13.35 -5.49
C ALA A 80 5.47 -13.76 -6.38
N PHE A 81 4.27 -13.81 -5.83
CA PHE A 81 3.06 -14.07 -6.60
C PHE A 81 2.74 -12.95 -7.60
N ASN A 82 2.82 -11.68 -7.18
CA ASN A 82 2.62 -10.55 -8.09
C ASN A 82 3.68 -10.46 -9.19
N TYR A 83 4.92 -10.83 -8.87
CA TYR A 83 6.01 -10.93 -9.84
C TYR A 83 5.71 -11.99 -10.89
N ALA A 84 5.23 -13.17 -10.48
CA ALA A 84 4.84 -14.24 -11.39
C ALA A 84 3.67 -13.84 -12.33
N LEU A 85 2.75 -12.99 -11.85
CA LEU A 85 1.59 -12.54 -12.63
C LEU A 85 1.88 -11.35 -13.56
N SER A 86 2.69 -10.39 -13.11
CA SER A 86 2.77 -9.06 -13.72
C SER A 86 4.18 -8.47 -13.80
N GLY A 87 5.21 -9.26 -13.44
CA GLY A 87 6.61 -8.84 -13.46
C GLY A 87 6.87 -7.66 -12.53
N TYR A 88 7.56 -6.63 -13.02
CA TYR A 88 7.82 -5.37 -12.30
C TYR A 88 6.87 -4.24 -12.72
N THR A 89 5.60 -4.55 -12.99
CA THR A 89 4.63 -3.50 -13.29
C THR A 89 4.00 -2.98 -12.00
N ALA A 90 4.35 -1.75 -11.58
CA ALA A 90 3.82 -1.15 -10.35
C ALA A 90 2.28 -1.20 -10.28
N ARG A 91 1.62 -1.02 -11.42
CA ARG A 91 0.15 -1.13 -11.56
C ARG A 91 -0.39 -2.48 -11.08
N GLY A 92 0.30 -3.59 -11.35
CA GLY A 92 -0.12 -4.92 -10.93
C GLY A 92 -0.14 -5.05 -9.41
N TYR A 93 0.96 -4.69 -8.76
CA TYR A 93 1.08 -4.70 -7.29
C TYR A 93 0.07 -3.76 -6.62
N LEU A 94 -0.10 -2.56 -7.17
CA LEU A 94 -1.04 -1.57 -6.63
C LEU A 94 -2.50 -2.04 -6.79
N ALA A 95 -2.85 -2.65 -7.93
CA ALA A 95 -4.18 -3.22 -8.15
C ALA A 95 -4.44 -4.39 -7.21
N PHE A 96 -3.46 -5.26 -7.00
CA PHE A 96 -3.56 -6.39 -6.07
C PHE A 96 -3.74 -5.92 -4.63
N ASN A 97 -2.94 -4.95 -4.19
CA ASN A 97 -3.07 -4.34 -2.86
C ASN A 97 -4.43 -3.67 -2.67
N LEU A 98 -4.93 -2.97 -3.70
CA LEU A 98 -6.26 -2.37 -3.67
C LEU A 98 -7.36 -3.44 -3.56
N ALA A 99 -7.24 -4.55 -4.30
CA ALA A 99 -8.19 -5.65 -4.22
C ALA A 99 -8.24 -6.27 -2.81
N ILE A 100 -7.07 -6.54 -2.20
CA ILE A 100 -6.99 -7.03 -0.82
C ILE A 100 -7.59 -6.02 0.17
N HIS A 101 -7.31 -4.73 0.00
CA HIS A 101 -7.86 -3.69 0.88
C HIS A 101 -9.39 -3.57 0.79
N CYS A 102 -9.93 -3.66 -0.43
CA CYS A 102 -11.37 -3.73 -0.66
C CYS A 102 -11.97 -4.97 0.03
N LEU A 103 -11.38 -6.15 -0.19
CA LEU A 103 -11.84 -7.38 0.44
C LEU A 103 -11.81 -7.28 1.97
N ALA A 104 -10.72 -6.80 2.55
CA ALA A 104 -10.58 -6.61 3.98
C ALA A 104 -11.64 -5.64 4.54
N THR A 105 -11.92 -4.54 3.84
CA THR A 105 -12.94 -3.57 4.27
C THR A 105 -14.35 -4.17 4.23
N LEU A 106 -14.67 -4.96 3.20
CA LEU A 106 -15.95 -5.67 3.10
C LEU A 106 -16.09 -6.74 4.20
N LEU A 107 -15.00 -7.43 4.53
CA LEU A 107 -14.98 -8.39 5.64
C LEU A 107 -15.16 -7.71 6.99
N VAL A 108 -14.60 -6.53 7.21
CA VAL A 108 -14.85 -5.73 8.42
C VAL A 108 -16.33 -5.36 8.53
N PHE A 109 -16.96 -4.91 7.44
CA PHE A 109 -18.39 -4.62 7.43
C PHE A 109 -19.23 -5.87 7.75
N HIS A 110 -18.87 -7.02 7.16
CA HIS A 110 -19.53 -8.29 7.44
C HIS A 110 -19.40 -8.70 8.91
N LEU A 111 -18.18 -8.63 9.46
CA LEU A 111 -17.89 -8.96 10.85
C LEU A 111 -18.65 -8.06 11.83
N LEU A 112 -18.72 -6.75 11.57
CA LEU A 112 -19.49 -5.83 12.40
C LEU A 112 -21.00 -6.17 12.40
N GLY A 113 -21.53 -6.67 11.29
CA GLY A 113 -22.89 -7.22 11.24
C GLY A 113 -23.08 -8.47 12.09
N GLN A 114 -22.11 -9.37 12.06
CA GLN A 114 -22.13 -10.57 12.92
C GLN A 114 -22.03 -10.22 14.41
N LEU A 115 -21.31 -9.15 14.75
CA LEU A 115 -21.25 -8.62 16.12
C LEU A 115 -22.52 -7.86 16.55
N SER A 116 -23.61 -7.96 15.79
CA SER A 116 -24.93 -7.36 16.09
C SER A 116 -24.92 -5.83 16.16
N PHE A 117 -23.93 -5.16 15.53
CA PHE A 117 -24.02 -3.71 15.33
C PHE A 117 -25.15 -3.38 14.37
N ALA A 118 -25.84 -2.27 14.63
CA ALA A 118 -26.79 -1.71 13.67
C ALA A 118 -26.10 -1.38 12.34
N ARG A 119 -26.88 -1.34 11.25
CA ARG A 119 -26.35 -1.15 9.89
C ARG A 119 -25.48 0.11 9.75
N PHE A 120 -25.92 1.21 10.35
CA PHE A 120 -25.22 2.49 10.29
C PHE A 120 -23.84 2.45 10.98
N PRO A 121 -23.69 2.07 12.27
CA PRO A 121 -22.39 1.99 12.91
C PRO A 121 -21.46 0.94 12.25
N ALA A 122 -22.00 -0.16 11.74
CA ALA A 122 -21.21 -1.13 10.97
C ALA A 122 -20.63 -0.50 9.69
N LEU A 123 -21.45 0.25 8.95
CA LEU A 123 -21.01 0.96 7.74
C LEU A 123 -19.99 2.06 8.06
N ALA A 124 -20.23 2.84 9.11
CA ALA A 124 -19.32 3.89 9.56
C ALA A 124 -17.97 3.31 9.99
N GLY A 125 -17.96 2.20 10.73
CA GLY A 125 -16.74 1.49 11.13
C GLY A 125 -15.96 0.95 9.94
N ALA A 126 -16.64 0.37 8.95
CA ALA A 126 -16.01 -0.10 7.72
C ALA A 126 -15.45 1.04 6.86
N LEU A 127 -16.17 2.15 6.73
CA LEU A 127 -15.68 3.35 6.04
C LEU A 127 -14.46 3.95 6.75
N LEU A 128 -14.52 4.07 8.08
CA LEU A 128 -13.40 4.54 8.89
C LEU A 128 -12.19 3.62 8.70
N PHE A 129 -12.38 2.31 8.67
CA PHE A 129 -11.33 1.35 8.33
C PHE A 129 -10.78 1.60 6.93
N GLY A 130 -11.63 1.63 5.91
CA GLY A 130 -11.26 1.66 4.50
C GLY A 130 -10.67 2.99 4.01
N LEU A 131 -11.05 4.10 4.64
CA LEU A 131 -10.60 5.46 4.33
C LEU A 131 -9.55 5.97 5.33
N HIS A 132 -9.11 5.15 6.29
CA HIS A 132 -8.15 5.57 7.30
C HIS A 132 -6.79 5.99 6.66
N PRO A 133 -6.24 7.17 7.00
CA PRO A 133 -4.93 7.65 6.50
C PRO A 133 -3.77 6.68 6.69
N ALA A 134 -3.75 5.95 7.81
CA ALA A 134 -2.71 4.95 8.05
C ALA A 134 -2.75 3.76 7.05
N ARG A 135 -3.90 3.48 6.43
CA ARG A 135 -4.03 2.47 5.37
C ARG A 135 -3.83 3.07 3.99
N LEU A 136 -4.13 4.37 3.84
CA LEU A 136 -3.74 5.15 2.67
C LEU A 136 -2.22 5.17 2.47
N ARG A 137 -1.40 4.97 3.51
CA ARG A 137 0.07 4.85 3.34
C ARG A 137 0.50 3.69 2.41
N TRP A 138 -0.33 2.66 2.26
CA TRP A 138 -0.03 1.52 1.37
C TRP A 138 -0.59 1.70 -0.05
N SER A 139 -1.65 2.49 -0.24
CA SER A 139 -2.21 2.81 -1.56
C SER A 139 -1.65 4.12 -2.13
N ILE A 140 -1.55 5.14 -1.30
CA ILE A 140 -0.94 6.45 -1.53
C ILE A 140 0.52 6.42 -1.10
N ILE A 141 1.33 5.70 -1.86
CA ILE A 141 2.73 6.09 -2.02
C ILE A 141 2.72 7.44 -2.75
N SER A 142 2.98 8.49 -1.98
CA SER A 142 3.49 9.80 -2.38
C SER A 142 2.80 10.51 -3.56
N ALA A 143 2.04 11.56 -3.26
CA ALA A 143 1.98 12.75 -4.12
C ALA A 143 3.35 13.48 -4.17
N ALA A 144 4.40 12.74 -4.52
CA ALA A 144 5.67 13.26 -5.02
C ALA A 144 5.79 12.86 -6.49
N ALA A 145 4.67 12.92 -7.22
CA ALA A 145 4.71 12.91 -8.66
C ALA A 145 5.12 14.34 -9.07
N PRO A 146 6.25 14.53 -9.78
CA PRO A 146 6.53 15.81 -10.42
C PRO A 146 5.55 15.97 -11.59
N ASN A 147 4.31 16.32 -11.28
CA ASN A 147 3.25 16.48 -12.27
C ASN A 147 2.96 17.99 -12.41
N PRO A 148 3.27 18.60 -13.56
CA PRO A 148 2.92 19.98 -13.87
C PRO A 148 1.47 20.01 -14.39
N TRP A 149 0.47 20.01 -13.51
CA TRP A 149 -0.92 20.31 -13.91
C TRP A 149 -1.49 21.40 -13.00
N PRO A 150 -1.72 22.62 -13.54
CA PRO A 150 -2.27 23.74 -12.78
C PRO A 150 -3.79 23.63 -12.79
N GLY A 151 -4.37 23.12 -11.71
CA GLY A 151 -5.81 23.22 -11.50
C GLY A 151 -6.42 21.99 -10.86
N PHE A 152 -6.16 21.80 -9.57
CA PHE A 152 -7.12 21.28 -8.58
C PHE A 152 -6.46 21.38 -7.20
N SER A 153 -6.37 22.62 -6.71
CA SER A 153 -5.90 22.94 -5.36
C SER A 153 -7.03 22.70 -4.36
N ALA A 154 -7.21 21.47 -3.92
CA ALA A 154 -8.24 21.16 -2.92
C ALA A 154 -7.82 20.09 -1.90
N TYR A 155 -6.54 19.93 -1.58
CA TYR A 155 -6.09 19.15 -0.41
C TYR A 155 -4.78 19.71 0.16
N ARG A 156 -4.88 20.82 0.90
CA ARG A 156 -3.80 21.31 1.78
C ARG A 156 -4.36 21.49 3.19
N PRO A 157 -4.16 20.48 4.08
CA PRO A 157 -3.65 20.87 5.39
C PRO A 157 -2.50 19.98 5.93
N PHE A 158 -1.88 19.09 5.14
CA PHE A 158 -0.78 18.24 5.62
C PHE A 158 0.64 18.70 5.24
N ARG A 159 0.79 19.91 4.69
CA ARG A 159 2.10 20.42 4.24
C ARG A 159 3.02 20.91 5.37
N LEU A 160 2.61 20.82 6.63
CA LEU A 160 3.37 21.36 7.76
C LEU A 160 4.27 20.34 8.47
N ILE A 161 4.16 19.04 8.17
CA ILE A 161 4.98 18.02 8.86
C ILE A 161 6.31 17.69 8.13
N CYS A 162 6.48 18.09 6.86
CA CYS A 162 7.70 17.78 6.10
C CYS A 162 8.78 18.86 6.08
N ILE A 163 8.62 20.01 6.75
CA ILE A 163 9.62 21.10 6.68
C ILE A 163 10.81 20.86 7.64
N ARG A 164 10.76 19.87 8.54
CA ARG A 164 11.83 19.63 9.51
C ARG A 164 12.71 18.41 9.23
N TRP A 165 12.98 18.13 7.95
CA TRP A 165 13.91 17.07 7.55
C TRP A 165 14.93 17.49 6.47
N THR A 166 15.22 18.78 6.35
CA THR A 166 16.28 19.31 5.46
C THR A 166 17.50 19.84 6.19
N HIS A 167 17.56 19.75 7.52
CA HIS A 167 18.76 20.09 8.29
C HIS A 167 19.40 18.83 8.89
N ARG A 168 20.13 18.06 8.07
CA ARG A 168 21.19 17.19 8.57
C ARG A 168 22.54 17.92 8.40
N PRO A 169 23.42 17.93 9.42
CA PRO A 169 24.72 18.60 9.35
C PRO A 169 25.60 17.97 8.27
N ALA A 170 26.30 18.81 7.50
CA ALA A 170 27.31 18.41 6.53
C ALA A 170 28.42 17.58 7.23
N GLY A 171 28.66 16.34 6.78
CA GLY A 171 29.72 15.55 7.41
C GLY A 171 29.90 14.09 7.00
N TYR A 172 29.14 13.53 6.05
CA TYR A 172 29.43 12.20 5.50
C TYR A 172 29.35 12.24 3.98
N GLY A 173 30.51 12.07 3.34
CA GLY A 173 30.66 12.07 1.89
C GLY A 173 29.94 10.89 1.26
N SER A 174 29.10 11.20 0.29
CA SER A 174 28.60 10.28 -0.72
C SER A 174 29.15 10.70 -2.07
N PRO A 175 29.84 9.84 -2.81
CA PRO A 175 29.70 9.84 -4.25
C PRO A 175 28.55 8.89 -4.58
N CYS A 176 27.42 9.43 -5.05
CA CYS A 176 26.52 8.70 -5.92
C CYS A 176 27.17 8.72 -7.31
N PRO A 177 27.72 7.62 -7.87
CA PRO A 177 27.93 7.55 -9.30
C PRO A 177 26.66 6.97 -9.94
N PHE A 178 26.36 7.41 -11.16
CA PHE A 178 25.29 6.92 -12.05
C PHE A 178 23.89 7.54 -11.93
N TRP A 179 23.80 8.84 -12.19
CA TRP A 179 22.77 9.36 -13.10
C TRP A 179 23.40 10.47 -13.95
N PRO A 180 23.39 10.38 -15.29
CA PRO A 180 23.72 11.53 -16.13
C PRO A 180 22.56 12.53 -16.05
N SER A 181 22.84 13.76 -15.63
CA SER A 181 21.88 14.85 -15.70
C SER A 181 21.67 15.27 -17.17
N PRO A 182 20.45 15.62 -17.62
CA PRO A 182 20.24 16.20 -18.94
C PRO A 182 20.66 17.67 -19.04
N TRP A 183 21.20 18.22 -17.94
CA TRP A 183 21.64 19.60 -17.85
C TRP A 183 23.01 19.56 -17.17
N GLY A 184 24.06 19.48 -17.99
CA GLY A 184 25.40 19.86 -17.54
C GLY A 184 25.41 21.38 -17.45
N CYS A 185 25.79 21.90 -16.28
CA CYS A 185 25.98 23.32 -15.96
C CYS A 185 24.93 24.30 -16.53
#